data_AF-A0A1B9R1S1-F1
#
_entry.id   AF-A0A1B9R1S1-F1
#
_cell.length_a   1.000
_cell.length_b   1.000
_cell.length_c   1.000
_cell.angle_alpha   90.00
_cell.angle_beta   90.00
_cell.angle_gamma   90.00
#
_symmetry.space_group_name_H-M   'P 1'
#
loop_
_entity.id
_entity.type
_entity.pdbx_description
1 polymer ?
#
loop_
_entity_poly.entity_id
_entity_poly.type
_entity_poly.pdbx_seq_one_letter_code
_entity_poly.pdbx_strand_id
1 'polypeptide(L)'
;MSFKRLKILIKQLMETEVSSPETQAARIYASGLSVELNWANDVSELDKNTFEYLYQSMPLNMIESVQYQLLQEQQFHLAEKWQKLISHLTLRHQQRLY
;
A
#
# COMPACT_ATOMS: atom_id res chain seq x y z
N MET A 1 0.47 9.56 -9.01
CA MET A 1 -0.23 10.00 -7.78
C MET A 1 0.69 10.92 -6.98
N SER A 2 0.17 11.99 -6.37
CA SER A 2 0.98 12.87 -5.50
C SER A 2 1.19 12.26 -4.11
N PHE A 3 2.24 12.68 -3.40
CA PHE A 3 2.57 12.14 -2.07
C PHE A 3 1.47 12.39 -1.04
N LYS A 4 0.84 13.58 -1.06
CA LYS A 4 -0.35 13.88 -0.24
C LYS A 4 -1.51 12.90 -0.51
N ARG A 5 -1.75 12.53 -1.77
CA ARG A 5 -2.80 11.55 -2.14
C ARG A 5 -2.42 10.13 -1.70
N LEU A 6 -1.13 9.77 -1.71
CA LEU A 6 -0.65 8.50 -1.15
C LEU A 6 -0.96 8.39 0.35
N LYS A 7 -0.66 9.43 1.14
CA LYS A 7 -0.97 9.45 2.58
C LYS A 7 -2.47 9.28 2.85
N ILE A 8 -3.32 9.94 2.07
CA ILE A 8 -4.78 9.79 2.16
C ILE A 8 -5.20 8.36 1.84
N LEU A 9 -4.66 7.77 0.77
CA LEU A 9 -4.96 6.39 0.38
C LEU A 9 -4.57 5.38 1.48
N ILE A 10 -3.37 5.54 2.04
CA ILE A 10 -2.87 4.70 3.14
C ILE A 10 -3.80 4.82 4.36
N LYS A 11 -4.17 6.05 4.75
CA LYS A 11 -5.09 6.28 5.86
C LYS A 11 -6.45 5.59 5.62
N GLN A 12 -7.00 5.68 4.42
CA GLN A 12 -8.26 5.01 4.07
C GLN A 12 -8.18 3.49 4.18
N LEU A 13 -7.04 2.89 3.82
CA LEU A 13 -6.80 1.45 3.97
C LEU A 13 -6.63 1.05 5.45
N MET A 14 -6.02 1.91 6.27
CA MET A 14 -5.90 1.68 7.72
C MET A 14 -7.25 1.74 8.46
N GLU A 15 -8.15 2.61 8.01
CA GLU A 15 -9.49 2.80 8.59
C GLU A 15 -10.52 1.78 8.08
N THR A 16 -10.10 0.87 7.21
CA THR A 16 -10.97 -0.19 6.69
C THR A 16 -11.32 -1.21 7.77
N GLU A 17 -12.59 -1.62 7.79
CA GLU A 17 -13.09 -2.69 8.65
C GLU A 17 -12.41 -4.02 8.34
N VAL A 18 -12.04 -4.77 9.38
CA VAL A 18 -11.39 -6.07 9.23
C VAL A 18 -12.47 -7.16 9.26
N SER A 19 -12.73 -7.77 8.10
CA SER A 19 -13.72 -8.84 7.93
C SER A 19 -13.10 -10.18 7.52
N SER A 20 -11.81 -10.19 7.20
CA SER A 20 -11.08 -11.35 6.69
C SER A 20 -9.57 -11.22 6.99
N PRO A 21 -8.81 -12.33 6.98
CA PRO A 21 -7.35 -12.28 7.07
C PRO A 21 -6.69 -11.34 6.03
N GLU A 22 -7.30 -11.21 4.86
CA GLU A 22 -6.81 -10.40 3.74
C GLU A 22 -7.05 -8.90 3.96
N THR A 23 -8.23 -8.52 4.46
CA THR A 23 -8.49 -7.13 4.88
C THR A 23 -7.62 -6.75 6.07
N GLN A 24 -7.37 -7.69 6.99
CA GLN A 24 -6.40 -7.51 8.08
C GLN A 24 -4.98 -7.29 7.55
N ALA A 25 -4.55 -8.08 6.56
CA ALA A 25 -3.23 -7.94 5.96
C ALA A 25 -3.06 -6.62 5.21
N ALA A 26 -4.07 -6.20 4.43
CA ALA A 26 -4.08 -4.90 3.77
C ALA A 26 -3.94 -3.75 4.78
N ARG A 27 -4.65 -3.85 5.90
CA ARG A 27 -4.62 -2.89 7.00
C ARG A 27 -3.27 -2.86 7.71
N ILE A 28 -2.69 -4.01 8.03
CA ILE A 28 -1.35 -4.12 8.64
C ILE A 28 -0.32 -3.48 7.73
N TYR A 29 -0.35 -3.81 6.44
CA TYR A 29 0.57 -3.26 5.45
C TYR A 29 0.44 -1.74 5.36
N ALA A 30 -0.78 -1.22 5.20
CA ALA A 30 -1.03 0.22 5.20
C ALA A 30 -0.58 0.90 6.51
N SER A 31 -0.73 0.23 7.66
CA SER A 31 -0.29 0.78 8.95
C SER A 31 1.24 0.88 9.02
N GLY A 32 1.97 -0.14 8.56
CA GLY A 32 3.42 -0.09 8.44
C GLY A 32 3.89 1.03 7.52
N LEU A 33 3.26 1.16 6.34
CA LEU A 33 3.53 2.26 5.42
C LEU A 33 3.28 3.64 6.05
N SER A 34 2.22 3.76 6.84
CA SER A 34 1.87 5.04 7.49
C SER A 34 2.92 5.48 8.48
N VAL A 35 3.41 4.57 9.33
CA VAL A 35 4.48 4.86 10.32
C VAL A 35 5.73 5.38 9.62
N GLU A 36 6.15 4.68 8.58
CA GLU A 36 7.39 4.94 7.84
C GLU A 36 7.32 6.23 7.01
N LEU A 37 6.12 6.65 6.62
CA LEU A 37 5.88 7.86 5.83
C LEU A 37 5.37 9.04 6.66
N ASN A 38 5.08 8.86 7.96
CA ASN A 38 4.39 9.86 8.77
C ASN A 38 5.18 11.18 8.84
N TRP A 39 6.49 11.05 9.03
CA TRP A 39 7.41 12.18 9.25
C TRP A 39 7.69 13.00 7.98
N ALA A 40 7.64 12.40 6.79
CA ALA A 40 8.00 13.07 5.54
C ALA A 40 6.88 13.99 5.03
N ASN A 41 7.18 15.19 4.52
CA ASN A 41 6.17 16.06 3.91
C ASN A 41 6.09 15.91 2.39
N ASP A 42 7.18 15.50 1.75
CA ASP A 42 7.29 15.18 0.33
C ASP A 42 8.04 13.86 0.08
N VAL A 43 7.89 13.30 -1.13
CA VAL A 43 8.56 12.07 -1.56
C VAL A 43 10.08 12.20 -1.67
N SER A 44 10.59 13.42 -1.89
CA SER A 44 12.03 13.72 -1.98
C SER A 44 12.76 13.55 -0.65
N GLU A 45 12.04 13.58 0.47
CA GLU A 45 12.59 13.36 1.81
C GLU A 45 12.84 11.86 2.08
N LEU A 46 12.21 10.97 1.31
CA LEU A 46 12.32 9.52 1.50
C LEU A 46 13.55 8.98 0.80
N ASP A 47 14.46 8.37 1.55
CA ASP A 47 15.65 7.75 0.98
C ASP A 47 15.29 6.55 0.08
N LYS A 48 16.28 6.11 -0.71
CA LYS A 48 16.07 5.04 -1.71
C LYS A 48 15.67 3.72 -1.04
N ASN A 49 16.19 3.47 0.16
CA ASN A 49 15.99 2.25 0.92
C ASN A 49 14.63 2.23 1.61
N THR A 50 14.08 3.38 2.04
CA THR A 50 12.78 3.44 2.70
C THR A 50 11.69 2.80 1.83
N PHE A 51 11.58 3.18 0.55
CA PHE A 51 10.58 2.57 -0.34
C PHE A 51 10.84 1.10 -0.65
N GLU A 52 12.09 0.66 -0.73
CA GLU A 52 12.43 -0.75 -0.93
C GLU A 52 12.06 -1.60 0.29
N TYR A 53 12.36 -1.13 1.50
CA TYR A 53 11.93 -1.77 2.74
C TYR A 53 10.40 -1.84 2.84
N LEU A 54 9.71 -0.76 2.47
CA LEU A 54 8.26 -0.70 2.44
C LEU A 54 7.66 -1.72 1.46
N TYR A 55 8.25 -1.87 0.29
CA TYR A 55 7.81 -2.83 -0.71
C TYR A 55 8.10 -4.28 -0.30
N GLN A 56 9.29 -4.55 0.25
CA GLN A 56 9.72 -5.90 0.65
C GLN A 56 8.99 -6.45 1.88
N SER A 57 8.32 -5.59 2.66
CA SER A 57 7.63 -6.01 3.88
C SER A 57 6.38 -6.89 3.65
N MET A 58 5.88 -7.00 2.41
CA MET A 58 4.80 -7.93 2.06
C MET A 58 5.17 -8.80 0.83
N PRO A 59 5.14 -10.14 0.96
CA PRO A 59 5.35 -11.05 -0.16
C PRO A 59 4.35 -10.85 -1.31
N LEU A 60 4.80 -11.02 -2.56
CA LEU A 60 3.97 -10.83 -3.77
C LEU A 60 2.70 -11.69 -3.77
N ASN A 61 2.81 -12.96 -3.36
CA ASN A 61 1.67 -13.87 -3.24
C ASN A 61 0.61 -13.34 -2.26
N MET A 62 1.02 -12.66 -1.19
CA MET A 62 0.10 -12.04 -0.25
C MET A 62 -0.59 -10.82 -0.86
N ILE A 63 0.15 -10.00 -1.62
CA ILE A 63 -0.42 -8.86 -2.35
C ILE A 63 -1.51 -9.30 -3.34
N GLU A 64 -1.24 -10.36 -4.10
CA GLU A 64 -2.16 -10.95 -5.05
C GLU A 64 -3.37 -11.60 -4.36
N SER A 65 -3.14 -12.33 -3.25
CA SER A 65 -4.20 -12.94 -2.45
C SER A 65 -5.17 -11.89 -1.91
N VAL A 66 -4.66 -10.78 -1.38
CA VAL A 66 -5.48 -9.66 -0.91
C VAL A 66 -6.32 -9.08 -2.06
N GLN A 67 -5.71 -8.83 -3.22
CA GLN A 67 -6.43 -8.30 -4.38
C GLN A 67 -7.56 -9.25 -4.82
N TYR A 68 -7.28 -10.54 -4.94
CA TYR A 68 -8.25 -11.54 -5.36
C TYR A 68 -9.40 -11.67 -4.37
N GLN A 69 -9.09 -11.75 -3.07
CA GLN A 69 -10.10 -11.90 -2.03
C GLN A 69 -11.02 -10.68 -1.93
N LEU A 70 -10.48 -9.47 -2.02
CA LEU A 70 -11.30 -8.24 -2.03
C LEU A 70 -12.28 -8.21 -3.21
N LEU A 71 -11.91 -8.77 -4.36
CA LEU A 71 -12.80 -8.91 -5.52
C LEU A 71 -13.87 -9.99 -5.29
N GLN A 72 -13.51 -11.14 -4.69
CA GLN A 72 -14.43 -12.22 -4.35
C GLN A 72 -15.50 -11.79 -3.34
N GLU A 73 -15.10 -11.03 -2.33
CA GLU A 73 -16.01 -10.47 -1.31
C GLU A 73 -16.80 -9.25 -1.81
N GLN A 74 -16.71 -8.92 -3.12
CA GLN A 74 -17.36 -7.76 -3.74
C GLN A 74 -16.98 -6.42 -3.10
N GLN A 75 -15.84 -6.36 -2.41
CA GLN A 75 -15.28 -5.15 -1.83
C GLN A 75 -14.52 -4.32 -2.89
N PHE A 76 -15.18 -4.04 -4.03
CA PHE A 76 -14.55 -3.45 -5.22
C PHE A 76 -13.84 -2.12 -4.94
N HIS A 77 -14.41 -1.28 -4.07
CA HIS A 77 -13.81 -0.01 -3.70
C HIS A 77 -12.46 -0.19 -2.96
N LEU A 78 -12.36 -1.24 -2.16
CA LEU A 78 -11.16 -1.60 -1.42
C LEU A 78 -10.12 -2.27 -2.32
N ALA A 79 -10.57 -3.16 -3.19
CA ALA A 79 -9.72 -3.74 -4.24
C ALA A 79 -9.09 -2.64 -5.10
N GLU A 80 -9.84 -1.60 -5.47
CA GLU A 80 -9.32 -0.47 -6.26
C GLU A 80 -8.27 0.34 -5.48
N LYS A 81 -8.51 0.62 -4.19
CA LYS A 81 -7.55 1.32 -3.33
C LYS A 81 -6.27 0.51 -3.15
N TRP A 82 -6.41 -0.79 -2.90
CA TRP A 82 -5.29 -1.72 -2.80
C TRP A 82 -4.47 -1.72 -4.08
N GLN A 83 -5.10 -1.92 -5.23
CA GLN A 83 -4.44 -1.91 -6.52
C GLN A 83 -3.72 -0.58 -6.81
N LYS A 84 -4.32 0.56 -6.45
CA LYS A 84 -3.70 1.89 -6.58
C LYS A 84 -2.45 2.04 -5.71
N LEU A 85 -2.49 1.52 -4.49
CA LEU A 85 -1.35 1.54 -3.58
C LEU A 85 -0.19 0.72 -4.17
N ILE A 86 -0.46 -0.53 -4.54
CA ILE A 86 0.54 -1.45 -5.09
C ILE A 86 1.11 -0.94 -6.41
N SER A 87 0.27 -0.44 -7.32
CA SER A 87 0.73 0.13 -8.59
C SER A 87 1.63 1.34 -8.38
N HIS A 88 1.33 2.19 -7.38
CA HIS A 88 2.16 3.34 -7.08
C HIS A 88 3.54 2.94 -6.57
N LEU A 89 3.61 1.93 -5.71
CA LEU A 89 4.88 1.40 -5.20
C LEU A 89 5.68 0.70 -6.31
N THR A 90 5.02 -0.11 -7.14
CA THR A 90 5.66 -0.85 -8.24
C THR A 90 6.24 0.09 -9.31
N LEU A 91 5.49 1.10 -9.75
CA LEU A 91 5.99 2.09 -10.71
C LEU A 91 7.20 2.86 -10.18
N ARG A 92 7.22 3.18 -8.87
CA ARG A 92 8.35 3.86 -8.23
C ARG A 92 9.57 2.95 -8.10
N HIS A 93 9.37 1.67 -7.83
CA HIS A 93 10.46 0.69 -7.80
C HIS A 93 11.09 0.53 -9.21
N GLN A 94 10.26 0.37 -10.24
CA GLN A 94 10.73 0.25 -11.62
C GLN A 94 11.46 1.51 -12.11
N GLN A 95 10.92 2.71 -11.86
CA GLN A 95 11.58 3.99 -12.23
C GLN A 95 12.92 4.24 -11.51
N ARG A 96 13.26 3.46 -10.48
CA ARG A 96 14.51 3.59 -9.72
C ARG A 96 15.57 2.55 -10.09
N LEU A 97 15.19 1.53 -10.87
CA LEU A 97 16.07 0.49 -11.42
C LEU A 97 16.61 0.85 -12.81
N TYR A 98 15.93 1.75 -13.54
CA TYR A 98 16.38 2.36 -14.80
C TYR A 98 16.99 3.73 -14.55
#